data_AF-A0A922DT03-F1
#
_entry.id   AF-A0A922DT03-F1
#
_cell.length_a   1.000
_cell.length_b   1.000
_cell.length_c   1.000
_cell.angle_alpha   90.00
_cell.angle_beta   90.00
_cell.angle_gamma   90.00
#
_symmetry.space_group_name_H-M   'P 1'
#
loop_
_entity.id
_entity.type
_entity.pdbx_description
1 polymer ?
#
loop_
_entity_poly.entity_id
_entity_poly.type
_entity_poly.pdbx_seq_one_letter_code
_entity_poly.pdbx_strand_id
1 'polypeptide(L)'
;MASNRDRDEALTFTNPSSSSSPIAVSDPFDSILADHTSRIGSASGSFQNEGLLSDSTNDAEFGFSRPDFRTSQLAGTVEFYQRHVFLCYKNPQVWPARIEASEFDRVPRLLSAAVMTRKADMKKETRLTICEGHDGTETSNGDVLIFPDMIRYRRLTHFDVDTFVEEVLVRDGEWLPGTPETLKGSYVFVCSHGSRDRRCGVCGPALISRFKEGIELHGLQSKVSVSPCSHIGGHKYAGNIIVFGSNLNGEVTGHWYGYVSPEDVPVLLEQHIVKGEIVDWLWRGQMGLSEEEQKKSQELRLQLNGKINVVQNIEELTQTFKNETLTVARRSQVEVMACCTKNGDSYCCQNPVLPGKLDYNLDGNVGAAKVTAQNENNDKLNSGIRSGEGAGTRKVCAMPTWFESWEREDTFAALAVVCAAASVAIAYSCYKQLR
;
A
#
# COMPACT_ATOMS: atom_id res chain seq x y z
N MET A 1 6.47 53.78 -56.17
CA MET A 1 5.37 53.42 -57.10
C MET A 1 4.06 53.40 -56.30
N ALA A 2 2.94 53.71 -56.95
CA ALA A 2 1.56 53.69 -56.43
C ALA A 2 1.06 52.24 -56.20
N SER A 3 -0.11 51.90 -55.62
CA SER A 3 -1.13 52.54 -54.76
C SER A 3 -2.19 51.47 -54.40
N ASN A 4 -2.78 51.55 -53.19
CA ASN A 4 -4.09 51.03 -52.71
C ASN A 4 -4.94 50.05 -53.59
N ARG A 5 -5.48 48.96 -53.00
CA ARG A 5 -6.91 48.86 -52.56
C ARG A 5 -7.34 47.45 -52.06
N ASP A 6 -8.43 47.47 -51.28
CA ASP A 6 -9.11 46.37 -50.56
C ASP A 6 -10.04 45.50 -51.44
N ARG A 7 -10.39 44.27 -50.96
CA ARG A 7 -11.81 43.87 -50.70
C ARG A 7 -12.01 42.44 -50.13
N ASP A 8 -13.10 42.31 -49.35
CA ASP A 8 -13.67 41.10 -48.73
C ASP A 8 -14.70 40.34 -49.62
N GLU A 9 -15.40 39.35 -49.00
CA GLU A 9 -16.59 38.57 -49.41
C GLU A 9 -16.35 37.19 -50.10
N ALA A 10 -17.17 36.14 -49.91
CA ALA A 10 -18.16 35.79 -48.87
C ALA A 10 -18.57 34.30 -48.98
N LEU A 11 -19.32 33.79 -48.00
CA LEU A 11 -19.86 32.41 -47.89
C LEU A 11 -21.03 32.12 -48.86
N THR A 12 -21.26 30.85 -49.23
CA THR A 12 -22.64 30.30 -49.32
C THR A 12 -22.73 28.76 -49.33
N PHE A 13 -23.77 28.25 -48.65
CA PHE A 13 -24.31 26.88 -48.72
C PHE A 13 -25.32 26.74 -49.87
N THR A 14 -25.62 25.51 -50.35
CA THR A 14 -27.00 24.96 -50.42
C THR A 14 -27.08 23.51 -50.94
N ASN A 15 -28.18 22.82 -50.60
CA ASN A 15 -28.54 21.44 -50.96
C ASN A 15 -30.08 21.35 -51.11
N PRO A 16 -30.65 20.67 -52.12
CA PRO A 16 -31.85 19.82 -51.95
C PRO A 16 -31.84 18.53 -52.81
N SER A 17 -32.29 17.33 -52.39
CA SER A 17 -33.68 16.83 -52.17
C SER A 17 -34.58 16.81 -53.44
N SER A 18 -35.41 15.78 -53.78
CA SER A 18 -35.72 14.43 -53.21
C SER A 18 -36.64 13.60 -54.18
N SER A 19 -37.13 12.40 -53.77
CA SER A 19 -38.20 11.53 -54.39
C SER A 19 -37.78 10.57 -55.55
N SER A 20 -38.39 9.39 -55.83
CA SER A 20 -39.30 8.44 -55.10
C SER A 20 -39.36 7.05 -55.81
N SER A 21 -39.86 6.00 -55.15
CA SER A 21 -39.89 4.56 -55.59
C SER A 21 -40.96 4.17 -56.64
N PRO A 22 -40.99 2.89 -57.14
CA PRO A 22 -42.00 1.92 -56.66
C PRO A 22 -41.55 0.41 -56.57
N ILE A 23 -42.51 -0.54 -56.50
CA ILE A 23 -42.48 -1.87 -55.81
C ILE A 23 -42.86 -3.08 -56.72
N ALA A 24 -42.34 -4.29 -56.43
CA ALA A 24 -42.94 -5.64 -56.65
C ALA A 24 -42.23 -6.67 -55.71
N VAL A 25 -42.80 -7.63 -54.94
CA VAL A 25 -43.91 -8.63 -55.08
C VAL A 25 -43.51 -9.83 -55.98
N SER A 26 -43.48 -11.13 -55.60
CA SER A 26 -43.72 -11.88 -54.33
C SER A 26 -43.23 -13.36 -54.40
N ASP A 27 -43.14 -14.07 -53.24
CA ASP A 27 -42.92 -15.53 -52.98
C ASP A 27 -44.04 -16.48 -53.56
N PRO A 28 -44.08 -17.87 -53.45
CA PRO A 28 -43.54 -18.77 -52.38
C PRO A 28 -43.15 -20.28 -52.69
N PHE A 29 -42.80 -21.03 -51.62
CA PHE A 29 -42.57 -22.52 -51.47
C PHE A 29 -41.31 -23.12 -52.17
N ASP A 30 -40.52 -24.10 -51.66
CA ASP A 30 -40.50 -24.96 -50.45
C ASP A 30 -39.10 -25.69 -50.38
N SER A 31 -38.60 -26.42 -49.35
CA SER A 31 -38.98 -26.69 -47.93
C SER A 31 -37.83 -27.36 -47.12
N ILE A 32 -37.99 -27.47 -45.78
CA ILE A 32 -37.43 -28.45 -44.80
C ILE A 32 -35.90 -28.77 -44.76
N LEU A 33 -35.20 -28.25 -43.74
CA LEU A 33 -34.65 -29.03 -42.60
C LEU A 33 -34.14 -28.13 -41.45
N ALA A 34 -34.11 -28.68 -40.22
CA ALA A 34 -33.72 -28.05 -38.95
C ALA A 34 -32.22 -27.60 -38.92
N ASP A 35 -31.75 -26.69 -38.04
CA ASP A 35 -32.15 -26.52 -36.63
C ASP A 35 -32.01 -25.09 -36.09
N HIS A 36 -32.80 -24.77 -35.06
CA HIS A 36 -32.83 -23.48 -34.36
C HIS A 36 -32.14 -23.57 -33.00
N THR A 37 -31.19 -22.68 -32.70
CA THR A 37 -31.44 -21.55 -31.79
C THR A 37 -30.24 -20.63 -31.64
N SER A 38 -30.45 -19.36 -31.99
CA SER A 38 -29.66 -18.24 -31.48
C SER A 38 -30.10 -17.91 -30.05
N ARG A 39 -29.21 -17.28 -29.27
CA ARG A 39 -29.67 -16.23 -28.34
C ARG A 39 -28.64 -15.12 -28.16
N ILE A 40 -29.13 -13.90 -28.40
CA ILE A 40 -28.44 -12.62 -28.23
C ILE A 40 -28.44 -12.26 -26.73
N GLY A 41 -27.41 -11.55 -26.28
CA GLY A 41 -27.17 -11.28 -24.85
C GLY A 41 -28.02 -10.17 -24.25
N SER A 42 -27.94 -10.04 -22.92
CA SER A 42 -28.20 -8.81 -22.13
C SER A 42 -27.82 -9.00 -20.66
N ALA A 43 -27.46 -7.88 -20.02
CA ALA A 43 -27.48 -7.60 -18.58
C ALA A 43 -26.49 -8.28 -17.60
N SER A 44 -25.69 -7.42 -16.96
CA SER A 44 -25.48 -7.26 -15.50
C SER A 44 -25.54 -8.46 -14.54
N GLY A 45 -24.44 -8.66 -13.82
CA GLY A 45 -24.39 -9.20 -12.45
C GLY A 45 -23.25 -8.51 -11.69
N SER A 46 -23.51 -7.66 -10.70
CA SER A 46 -23.87 -8.01 -9.32
C SER A 46 -22.70 -8.65 -8.57
N PHE A 47 -21.91 -7.83 -7.89
CA PHE A 47 -21.00 -8.30 -6.84
C PHE A 47 -21.81 -9.05 -5.78
N GLN A 48 -21.54 -10.35 -5.60
CA GLN A 48 -22.04 -11.11 -4.46
C GLN A 48 -20.88 -11.48 -3.54
N ASN A 49 -21.21 -11.43 -2.26
CA ASN A 49 -20.33 -11.52 -1.12
C ASN A 49 -19.89 -12.99 -0.91
N GLU A 50 -18.64 -13.32 -1.22
CA GLU A 50 -18.07 -14.67 -1.02
C GLU A 50 -16.94 -14.64 0.01
N GLY A 51 -17.33 -14.77 1.28
CA GLY A 51 -16.40 -14.93 2.39
C GLY A 51 -15.87 -16.37 2.48
N LEU A 52 -14.62 -16.49 2.92
CA LEU A 52 -13.98 -17.71 3.46
C LEU A 52 -13.58 -18.83 2.47
N LEU A 53 -14.16 -18.94 1.26
CA LEU A 53 -13.69 -19.90 0.24
C LEU A 53 -12.84 -19.28 -0.89
N SER A 54 -12.79 -17.96 -1.00
CA SER A 54 -12.04 -17.25 -2.05
C SER A 54 -10.55 -17.03 -1.76
N ASP A 55 -10.12 -17.10 -0.50
CA ASP A 55 -8.74 -16.74 -0.12
C ASP A 55 -7.70 -17.76 -0.62
N SER A 56 -7.97 -19.06 -0.49
CA SER A 56 -7.01 -20.12 -0.82
C SER A 56 -6.70 -20.21 -2.32
N THR A 57 -7.67 -19.94 -3.18
CA THR A 57 -7.49 -19.91 -4.64
C THR A 57 -6.77 -18.64 -5.10
N ASN A 58 -7.11 -17.48 -4.53
CA ASN A 58 -6.42 -16.22 -4.82
C ASN A 58 -4.95 -16.24 -4.36
N ASP A 59 -4.64 -16.85 -3.21
CA ASP A 59 -3.25 -16.89 -2.72
C ASP A 59 -2.35 -17.81 -3.57
N ALA A 60 -2.89 -18.94 -4.05
CA ALA A 60 -2.16 -19.88 -4.91
C ALA A 60 -1.81 -19.32 -6.31
N GLU A 61 -2.63 -18.40 -6.85
CA GLU A 61 -2.39 -17.79 -8.17
C GLU A 61 -1.69 -16.42 -8.07
N PHE A 62 -2.10 -15.60 -7.10
CA PHE A 62 -1.71 -14.19 -7.01
C PHE A 62 -1.04 -13.78 -5.69
N GLY A 63 -1.16 -14.58 -4.63
CA GLY A 63 -0.61 -14.27 -3.31
C GLY A 63 0.82 -14.79 -3.13
N PHE A 64 1.10 -15.28 -1.93
CA PHE A 64 2.44 -15.69 -1.50
C PHE A 64 2.75 -17.15 -1.81
N SER A 65 1.72 -18.01 -1.96
CA SER A 65 1.88 -19.43 -2.34
C SER A 65 2.08 -19.67 -3.84
N ARG A 66 2.15 -18.62 -4.66
CA ARG A 66 2.30 -18.72 -6.12
C ARG A 66 3.63 -19.39 -6.53
N PRO A 67 3.65 -20.22 -7.59
CA PRO A 67 4.82 -21.05 -7.94
C PRO A 67 6.05 -20.25 -8.40
N ASP A 68 5.90 -18.99 -8.81
CA ASP A 68 7.02 -18.11 -9.17
C ASP A 68 7.50 -17.20 -8.03
N PHE A 69 6.95 -17.32 -6.81
CA PHE A 69 7.37 -16.54 -5.65
C PHE A 69 8.84 -16.81 -5.30
N ARG A 70 9.61 -15.75 -5.05
CA ARG A 70 11.05 -15.80 -4.69
C ARG A 70 11.97 -16.52 -5.70
N THR A 71 11.51 -16.79 -6.93
CA THR A 71 12.28 -17.55 -7.94
C THR A 71 13.36 -16.76 -8.68
N SER A 72 13.33 -15.42 -8.63
CA SER A 72 14.16 -14.57 -9.51
C SER A 72 14.97 -13.54 -8.73
N GLN A 73 16.17 -13.23 -9.24
CA GLN A 73 17.06 -12.24 -8.65
C GLN A 73 16.39 -10.87 -8.53
N LEU A 74 16.59 -10.24 -7.36
CA LEU A 74 15.97 -8.96 -7.02
C LEU A 74 16.92 -7.76 -7.22
N ALA A 75 18.20 -7.88 -6.86
CA ALA A 75 19.11 -6.74 -6.88
C ALA A 75 19.39 -6.21 -8.29
N GLY A 76 19.32 -4.88 -8.46
CA GLY A 76 19.42 -4.22 -9.74
C GLY A 76 18.09 -4.11 -10.50
N THR A 77 16.97 -4.51 -9.90
CA THR A 77 15.63 -4.43 -10.56
C THR A 77 14.89 -3.12 -10.29
N VAL A 78 15.56 -2.10 -9.74
CA VAL A 78 14.99 -0.77 -9.51
C VAL A 78 15.60 0.19 -10.52
N GLU A 79 14.72 0.84 -11.30
CA GLU A 79 15.11 1.92 -12.22
C GLU A 79 15.81 3.05 -11.45
N PHE A 80 16.82 3.67 -12.04
CA PHE A 80 17.47 4.84 -11.44
C PHE A 80 16.49 6.01 -11.32
N TYR A 81 16.49 6.66 -10.16
CA TYR A 81 15.88 7.97 -9.92
C TYR A 81 16.44 8.55 -8.62
N GLN A 82 16.36 9.87 -8.44
CA GLN A 82 17.01 10.61 -7.35
C GLN A 82 16.03 11.29 -6.38
N ARG A 83 14.79 11.53 -6.82
CA ARG A 83 13.72 12.12 -6.00
C ARG A 83 12.44 11.29 -6.15
N HIS A 84 11.80 10.93 -5.04
CA HIS A 84 10.47 10.31 -5.04
C HIS A 84 9.44 11.32 -4.55
N VAL A 85 8.42 11.57 -5.35
CA VAL A 85 7.25 12.39 -5.01
C VAL A 85 6.06 11.46 -4.83
N PHE A 86 5.39 11.55 -3.70
CA PHE A 86 4.14 10.83 -3.44
C PHE A 86 2.99 11.82 -3.32
N LEU A 87 1.95 11.65 -4.14
CA LEU A 87 0.67 12.32 -3.95
C LEU A 87 -0.23 11.46 -3.04
N CYS A 88 -0.67 12.00 -1.90
CA CYS A 88 -1.66 11.39 -1.03
C CYS A 88 -3.05 11.57 -1.65
N TYR A 89 -3.70 10.49 -2.05
CA TYR A 89 -4.92 10.56 -2.84
C TYR A 89 -5.80 9.31 -2.75
N LYS A 90 -6.93 9.41 -2.03
CA LYS A 90 -7.98 8.40 -1.84
C LYS A 90 -7.45 7.02 -1.39
N ASN A 91 -8.33 6.03 -1.31
CA ASN A 91 -7.98 4.66 -0.91
C ASN A 91 -7.74 3.75 -2.14
N PRO A 92 -6.83 2.75 -2.07
CA PRO A 92 -6.55 1.80 -3.17
C PRO A 92 -7.76 1.10 -3.79
N GLN A 93 -8.86 0.90 -3.06
CA GLN A 93 -10.07 0.23 -3.55
C GLN A 93 -10.83 1.07 -4.59
N VAL A 94 -10.67 2.40 -4.60
CA VAL A 94 -11.33 3.30 -5.57
C VAL A 94 -10.39 3.76 -6.70
N TRP A 95 -9.14 3.28 -6.72
CA TRP A 95 -8.17 3.64 -7.76
C TRP A 95 -8.44 2.90 -9.08
N PRO A 96 -8.58 3.61 -10.22
CA PRO A 96 -8.61 2.96 -11.52
C PRO A 96 -7.22 2.45 -11.91
N ALA A 97 -7.16 1.46 -12.79
CA ALA A 97 -5.90 0.80 -13.22
C ALA A 97 -4.80 1.74 -13.76
N ARG A 98 -5.18 2.98 -14.12
CA ARG A 98 -4.30 4.11 -14.46
C ARG A 98 -4.84 5.35 -13.76
N ILE A 99 -4.40 5.61 -12.54
CA ILE A 99 -4.83 6.76 -11.72
C ILE A 99 -4.38 8.07 -12.39
N GLU A 100 -3.21 8.05 -13.02
CA GLU A 100 -2.66 9.13 -13.85
C GLU A 100 -3.52 9.45 -15.08
N ALA A 101 -4.35 8.51 -15.52
CA ALA A 101 -5.28 8.67 -16.64
C ALA A 101 -6.75 8.83 -16.18
N SER A 102 -7.00 9.10 -14.89
CA SER A 102 -8.36 9.32 -14.38
C SER A 102 -9.01 10.53 -15.06
N GLU A 103 -10.13 10.30 -15.75
CA GLU A 103 -10.94 11.38 -16.33
C GLU A 103 -11.69 12.17 -15.26
N PHE A 104 -12.06 11.50 -14.16
CA PHE A 104 -12.89 12.05 -13.08
C PHE A 104 -12.10 13.01 -12.18
N ASP A 105 -10.88 12.63 -11.80
CA ASP A 105 -10.13 13.35 -10.76
C ASP A 105 -8.94 14.12 -11.35
N ARG A 106 -8.98 15.45 -11.21
CA ARG A 106 -8.04 16.33 -11.89
C ARG A 106 -6.63 16.32 -11.31
N VAL A 107 -6.47 16.23 -9.99
CA VAL A 107 -5.15 16.40 -9.34
C VAL A 107 -4.15 15.32 -9.75
N PRO A 108 -4.44 14.00 -9.67
CA PRO A 108 -3.47 12.98 -10.07
C PRO A 108 -3.08 13.06 -11.55
N ARG A 109 -4.08 13.31 -12.42
CA ARG A 109 -3.87 13.43 -13.87
C ARG A 109 -3.03 14.66 -14.24
N LEU A 110 -3.36 15.83 -13.70
CA LEU A 110 -2.63 17.06 -13.99
C LEU A 110 -1.21 17.01 -13.41
N LEU A 111 -1.05 16.54 -12.17
CA LEU A 111 0.29 16.41 -11.56
C LEU A 111 1.16 15.43 -12.35
N SER A 112 0.62 14.29 -12.78
CA SER A 112 1.37 13.36 -13.62
C SER A 112 1.72 13.96 -14.98
N ALA A 113 0.80 14.68 -15.63
CA ALA A 113 1.06 15.36 -16.90
C ALA A 113 2.15 16.42 -16.75
N ALA A 114 2.04 17.32 -15.76
CA ALA A 114 3.01 18.38 -15.52
C ALA A 114 4.41 17.81 -15.17
N VAL A 115 4.50 16.79 -14.32
CA VAL A 115 5.77 16.11 -14.02
C VAL A 115 6.39 15.48 -15.26
N MET A 116 5.60 14.85 -16.14
CA MET A 116 6.11 14.27 -17.38
C MET A 116 6.56 15.34 -18.38
N THR A 117 5.78 16.41 -18.58
CA THR A 117 6.11 17.52 -19.49
C THR A 117 7.37 18.26 -19.04
N ARG A 118 7.55 18.45 -17.73
CA ARG A 118 8.69 19.18 -17.15
C ARG A 118 9.89 18.29 -16.81
N LYS A 119 9.86 16.98 -17.09
CA LYS A 119 10.92 16.02 -16.69
C LYS A 119 12.33 16.46 -17.13
N ALA A 120 12.47 17.06 -18.31
CA ALA A 120 13.76 17.51 -18.83
C ALA A 120 14.33 18.76 -18.12
N ASP A 121 13.48 19.53 -17.44
CA ASP A 121 13.88 20.75 -16.73
C ASP A 121 14.26 20.48 -15.27
N MET A 122 13.91 19.32 -14.73
CA MET A 122 14.15 18.93 -13.33
C MET A 122 15.62 18.57 -13.10
N LYS A 123 16.24 19.13 -12.05
CA LYS A 123 17.64 18.87 -11.71
C LYS A 123 17.90 17.46 -11.15
N LYS A 124 16.85 16.79 -10.67
CA LYS A 124 16.86 15.42 -10.12
C LYS A 124 15.91 14.55 -10.93
N GLU A 125 16.33 13.34 -11.32
CA GLU A 125 15.38 12.39 -11.92
C GLU A 125 14.28 12.04 -10.91
N THR A 126 13.06 12.44 -11.22
CA THR A 126 11.93 12.44 -10.28
C THR A 126 10.92 11.35 -10.65
N ARG A 127 10.59 10.51 -9.66
CA ARG A 127 9.56 9.46 -9.75
C ARG A 127 8.30 9.93 -9.03
N LEU A 128 7.16 9.93 -9.71
CA LEU A 128 5.85 10.18 -9.12
C LEU A 128 5.16 8.85 -8.79
N THR A 129 4.65 8.74 -7.55
CA THR A 129 3.81 7.64 -7.06
C THR A 129 2.59 8.23 -6.37
N ILE A 130 1.52 7.45 -6.23
CA ILE A 130 0.34 7.83 -5.44
C ILE A 130 0.30 6.95 -4.20
N CYS A 131 -0.02 7.53 -3.05
CA CYS A 131 -0.24 6.80 -1.80
C CYS A 131 -1.62 7.14 -1.23
N GLU A 132 -2.07 6.34 -0.27
CA GLU A 132 -3.36 6.57 0.37
C GLU A 132 -3.46 7.97 0.99
N GLY A 133 -4.51 8.68 0.63
CA GLY A 133 -4.93 9.92 1.29
C GLY A 133 -6.27 9.69 1.99
N HIS A 134 -6.36 10.09 3.25
CA HIS A 134 -7.61 10.07 4.00
C HIS A 134 -7.72 11.33 4.88
N ASP A 135 -8.75 12.12 4.61
CA ASP A 135 -8.92 13.41 5.28
C ASP A 135 -9.20 13.24 6.78
N GLY A 136 -8.50 14.05 7.58
CA GLY A 136 -8.51 13.91 9.04
C GLY A 136 -7.46 12.94 9.60
N THR A 137 -6.60 12.36 8.75
CA THR A 137 -5.41 11.59 9.19
C THR A 137 -4.11 12.40 9.05
N GLU A 138 -2.96 11.77 9.31
CA GLU A 138 -1.63 12.38 9.07
C GLU A 138 -1.42 12.77 7.59
N THR A 139 -2.01 12.04 6.65
CA THR A 139 -1.90 12.25 5.19
C THR A 139 -3.28 12.48 4.58
N SER A 140 -3.62 13.76 4.36
CA SER A 140 -4.90 14.17 3.78
C SER A 140 -4.87 14.13 2.24
N ASN A 141 -6.03 14.22 1.60
CA ASN A 141 -6.12 14.25 0.15
C ASN A 141 -5.45 15.52 -0.41
N GLY A 142 -4.60 15.34 -1.43
CA GLY A 142 -3.80 16.41 -2.03
C GLY A 142 -2.51 16.73 -1.28
N ASP A 143 -2.19 16.07 -0.16
CA ASP A 143 -0.86 16.21 0.45
C ASP A 143 0.21 15.61 -0.48
N VAL A 144 1.40 16.22 -0.54
CA VAL A 144 2.51 15.78 -1.38
C VAL A 144 3.76 15.58 -0.53
N LEU A 145 4.28 14.35 -0.50
CA LEU A 145 5.49 13.96 0.23
C LEU A 145 6.67 13.89 -0.73
N ILE A 146 7.84 14.39 -0.33
CA ILE A 146 9.05 14.43 -1.17
C ILE A 146 10.23 13.80 -0.42
N PHE A 147 10.83 12.79 -1.03
CA PHE A 147 12.04 12.09 -0.58
C PHE A 147 13.16 12.28 -1.62
N PRO A 148 14.45 12.38 -1.25
CA PRO A 148 15.01 12.27 0.12
C PRO A 148 14.82 13.53 0.98
N ASP A 149 14.19 14.57 0.43
CA ASP A 149 14.12 15.90 1.05
C ASP A 149 13.32 15.93 2.38
N MET A 150 12.57 14.86 2.71
CA MET A 150 11.78 14.66 3.95
C MET A 150 10.81 15.81 4.26
N ILE A 151 10.08 16.26 3.24
CA ILE A 151 9.08 17.33 3.36
C ILE A 151 7.69 16.90 2.88
N ARG A 152 6.66 17.45 3.53
CA ARG A 152 5.26 17.42 3.09
C ARG A 152 4.80 18.83 2.73
N TYR A 153 4.20 18.98 1.55
CA TYR A 153 3.29 20.08 1.24
C TYR A 153 1.86 19.60 1.45
N ARG A 154 0.98 20.47 1.95
CA ARG A 154 -0.42 20.11 2.25
C ARG A 154 -1.40 20.65 1.22
N ARG A 155 -2.44 19.86 0.93
CA ARG A 155 -3.62 20.27 0.13
C ARG A 155 -3.29 20.90 -1.23
N LEU A 156 -2.43 20.27 -2.04
CA LEU A 156 -2.23 20.65 -3.44
C LEU A 156 -3.56 20.49 -4.20
N THR A 157 -4.08 21.58 -4.78
CA THR A 157 -5.28 21.52 -5.61
C THR A 157 -4.94 21.50 -7.09
N HIS A 158 -5.94 21.26 -7.93
CA HIS A 158 -5.77 21.21 -9.38
C HIS A 158 -5.44 22.57 -10.02
N PHE A 159 -5.60 23.68 -9.28
CA PHE A 159 -5.19 25.02 -9.71
C PHE A 159 -3.70 25.29 -9.49
N ASP A 160 -3.09 24.58 -8.53
CA ASP A 160 -1.74 24.86 -8.03
C ASP A 160 -0.65 24.02 -8.71
N VAL A 161 -1.05 22.96 -9.44
CA VAL A 161 -0.15 21.94 -9.98
C VAL A 161 1.02 22.51 -10.77
N ASP A 162 0.76 23.40 -11.74
CA ASP A 162 1.81 23.91 -12.63
C ASP A 162 2.82 24.78 -11.86
N THR A 163 2.33 25.61 -10.93
CA THR A 163 3.16 26.44 -10.05
C THR A 163 3.98 25.58 -9.08
N PHE A 164 3.37 24.55 -8.48
CA PHE A 164 4.06 23.61 -7.60
C PHE A 164 5.20 22.85 -8.33
N VAL A 165 4.94 22.36 -9.55
CA VAL A 165 5.95 21.65 -10.34
C VAL A 165 7.10 22.58 -10.75
N GLU A 166 6.79 23.82 -11.16
CA GLU A 166 7.80 24.84 -11.48
C GLU A 166 8.65 25.20 -10.26
N GLU A 167 8.03 25.55 -9.13
CA GLU A 167 8.73 26.08 -7.96
C GLU A 167 9.50 24.98 -7.22
N VAL A 168 8.88 23.82 -6.97
CA VAL A 168 9.48 22.78 -6.12
C VAL A 168 10.31 21.77 -6.90
N LEU A 169 9.81 21.28 -8.05
CA LEU A 169 10.45 20.16 -8.75
C LEU A 169 11.48 20.60 -9.80
N VAL A 170 11.25 21.73 -10.46
CA VAL A 170 12.18 22.32 -11.44
C VAL A 170 13.19 23.25 -10.76
N ARG A 171 12.70 24.23 -9.96
CA ARG A 171 13.57 25.26 -9.38
C ARG A 171 14.25 24.84 -8.07
N ASP A 172 13.77 23.80 -7.38
CA ASP A 172 14.15 23.42 -6.00
C ASP A 172 13.92 24.57 -4.98
N GLY A 173 12.84 25.33 -5.16
CA GLY A 173 12.36 26.33 -4.22
C GLY A 173 11.19 25.83 -3.35
N GLU A 174 10.59 26.76 -2.61
CA GLU A 174 9.38 26.51 -1.83
C GLU A 174 8.14 26.95 -2.62
N TRP A 175 7.09 26.12 -2.64
CA TRP A 175 5.81 26.49 -3.27
C TRP A 175 5.00 27.37 -2.33
N LEU A 176 4.74 28.62 -2.74
CA LEU A 176 3.84 29.53 -2.05
C LEU A 176 2.42 29.38 -2.62
N PRO A 177 1.35 29.32 -1.79
CA PRO A 177 1.28 29.69 -0.37
C PRO A 177 1.55 28.55 0.63
N GLY A 178 2.02 27.40 0.17
CA GLY A 178 2.39 26.29 1.04
C GLY A 178 3.54 26.63 1.98
N THR A 179 3.63 25.92 3.11
CA THR A 179 4.84 25.87 3.93
C THR A 179 5.27 24.42 4.02
N PRO A 180 6.52 24.06 3.66
CA PRO A 180 6.99 22.68 3.75
C PRO A 180 7.06 22.23 5.21
N GLU A 181 6.45 21.09 5.50
CA GLU A 181 6.47 20.47 6.83
C GLU A 181 7.51 19.35 6.88
N THR A 182 8.45 19.41 7.82
CA THR A 182 9.47 18.37 7.99
C THR A 182 8.85 17.06 8.46
N LEU A 183 9.03 16.00 7.66
CA LEU A 183 8.68 14.63 8.00
C LEU A 183 9.72 14.05 8.97
N LYS A 184 9.27 13.17 9.86
CA LYS A 184 10.12 12.49 10.87
C LYS A 184 9.82 11.01 10.89
N GLY A 185 10.83 10.21 11.27
CA GLY A 185 10.72 8.75 11.28
C GLY A 185 10.90 8.13 9.90
N SER A 186 10.44 6.88 9.78
CA SER A 186 10.54 6.06 8.58
C SER A 186 9.17 5.93 7.90
N TYR A 187 9.16 5.95 6.56
CA TYR A 187 7.95 5.88 5.75
C TYR A 187 7.96 4.61 4.91
N VAL A 188 6.97 3.74 5.13
CA VAL A 188 6.83 2.44 4.48
C VAL A 188 5.68 2.50 3.48
N PHE A 189 6.00 2.38 2.19
CA PHE A 189 5.01 2.36 1.11
C PHE A 189 4.85 0.94 0.56
N VAL A 190 3.64 0.38 0.65
CA VAL A 190 3.34 -1.00 0.21
C VAL A 190 2.44 -1.00 -1.01
N CYS A 191 2.90 -1.60 -2.10
CA CYS A 191 2.14 -1.67 -3.35
C CYS A 191 0.84 -2.45 -3.18
N SER A 192 -0.30 -1.76 -3.25
CA SER A 192 -1.64 -2.35 -3.01
C SER A 192 -2.62 -2.11 -4.17
N HIS A 193 -2.10 -1.77 -5.35
CA HIS A 193 -2.89 -1.29 -6.49
C HIS A 193 -3.58 -2.44 -7.28
N GLY A 194 -4.63 -3.01 -6.69
CA GLY A 194 -5.29 -4.23 -7.21
C GLY A 194 -5.90 -4.12 -8.60
N SER A 195 -6.40 -2.94 -8.99
CA SER A 195 -6.99 -2.68 -10.31
C SER A 195 -5.95 -2.63 -11.44
N ARG A 196 -4.69 -2.27 -11.12
CA ARG A 196 -3.55 -2.32 -12.05
C ARG A 196 -2.84 -3.67 -12.01
N ASP A 197 -2.71 -4.26 -10.84
CA ASP A 197 -1.95 -5.48 -10.62
C ASP A 197 -2.64 -6.37 -9.57
N ARG A 198 -3.18 -7.51 -10.01
CA ARG A 198 -3.92 -8.44 -9.16
C ARG A 198 -3.08 -9.00 -8.01
N ARG A 199 -1.77 -9.27 -8.21
CA ARG A 199 -0.88 -9.74 -7.15
C ARG A 199 -0.66 -8.66 -6.10
N CYS A 200 -0.49 -7.40 -6.52
CA CYS A 200 -0.40 -6.29 -5.58
C CYS A 200 -1.72 -6.09 -4.81
N GLY A 201 -2.88 -6.32 -5.45
CA GLY A 201 -4.18 -6.30 -4.79
C GLY A 201 -4.41 -7.42 -3.77
N VAL A 202 -3.74 -8.58 -3.91
CA VAL A 202 -3.81 -9.70 -2.95
C VAL A 202 -2.73 -9.56 -1.86
N CYS A 203 -1.47 -9.35 -2.24
CA CYS A 203 -0.36 -9.26 -1.29
C CYS A 203 -0.38 -7.97 -0.44
N GLY A 204 -0.73 -6.83 -1.03
CA GLY A 204 -0.62 -5.51 -0.40
C GLY A 204 -1.41 -5.35 0.91
N PRO A 205 -2.72 -5.66 0.93
CA PRO A 205 -3.53 -5.56 2.15
C PRO A 205 -3.01 -6.41 3.33
N ALA A 206 -2.56 -7.64 3.07
CA ALA A 206 -2.01 -8.52 4.09
C ALA A 206 -0.72 -7.94 4.71
N LEU A 207 0.15 -7.36 3.89
CA LEU A 207 1.36 -6.68 4.33
C LEU A 207 1.04 -5.41 5.13
N ILE A 208 0.09 -4.58 4.67
CA ILE A 208 -0.36 -3.38 5.40
C ILE A 208 -0.87 -3.73 6.80
N SER A 209 -1.70 -4.78 6.94
CA SER A 209 -2.19 -5.25 8.24
C SER A 209 -1.01 -5.61 9.15
N ARG A 210 -0.08 -6.43 8.64
CA ARG A 210 1.06 -6.93 9.41
C ARG A 210 2.05 -5.85 9.80
N PHE A 211 2.25 -4.83 8.97
CA PHE A 211 3.04 -3.66 9.36
C PHE A 211 2.33 -2.88 10.47
N LYS A 212 1.01 -2.64 10.38
CA LYS A 212 0.26 -1.94 11.45
C LYS A 212 0.32 -2.72 12.78
N GLU A 213 0.04 -4.02 12.75
CA GLU A 213 0.17 -4.93 13.90
C GLU A 213 1.59 -4.89 14.52
N GLY A 214 2.63 -5.00 13.68
CA GLY A 214 4.02 -5.00 14.14
C GLY A 214 4.49 -3.64 14.68
N ILE A 215 4.08 -2.53 14.07
CA ILE A 215 4.36 -1.16 14.53
C ILE A 215 3.71 -0.91 15.89
N GLU A 216 2.48 -1.37 16.08
CA GLU A 216 1.76 -1.25 17.36
C GLU A 216 2.45 -2.06 18.47
N LEU A 217 2.75 -3.34 18.20
CA LEU A 217 3.37 -4.25 19.17
C LEU A 217 4.74 -3.79 19.66
N HIS A 218 5.51 -3.08 18.83
CA HIS A 218 6.84 -2.54 19.18
C HIS A 218 6.82 -1.08 19.65
N GLY A 219 5.66 -0.43 19.79
CA GLY A 219 5.57 0.97 20.22
C GLY A 219 6.17 1.97 19.22
N LEU A 220 6.09 1.67 17.92
CA LEU A 220 6.73 2.43 16.84
C LEU A 220 5.80 3.45 16.16
N GLN A 221 4.56 3.63 16.64
CA GLN A 221 3.53 4.46 16.00
C GLN A 221 3.96 5.93 15.76
N SER A 222 4.85 6.47 16.60
CA SER A 222 5.38 7.85 16.44
C SER A 222 6.69 7.93 15.64
N LYS A 223 7.13 6.80 15.05
CA LYS A 223 8.42 6.65 14.35
C LYS A 223 8.28 6.01 12.98
N VAL A 224 7.19 5.30 12.70
CA VAL A 224 7.01 4.53 11.47
C VAL A 224 5.58 4.75 10.96
N SER A 225 5.46 5.41 9.80
CA SER A 225 4.19 5.55 9.08
C SER A 225 4.15 4.54 7.94
N VAL A 226 3.05 3.78 7.83
CA VAL A 226 2.85 2.78 6.77
C VAL A 226 1.60 3.11 5.95
N SER A 227 1.78 3.24 4.64
CA SER A 227 0.72 3.65 3.70
C SER A 227 0.70 2.73 2.48
N PRO A 228 -0.48 2.28 2.02
CA PRO A 228 -0.56 1.61 0.73
C PRO A 228 -0.30 2.61 -0.40
N CYS A 229 0.33 2.14 -1.48
CA CYS A 229 0.67 2.94 -2.64
C CYS A 229 0.25 2.30 -3.96
N SER A 230 0.27 3.12 -5.01
CA SER A 230 0.05 2.73 -6.40
C SER A 230 1.17 1.81 -6.89
N HIS A 231 1.12 1.43 -8.17
CA HIS A 231 1.96 0.35 -8.68
C HIS A 231 3.45 0.77 -8.79
N ILE A 232 4.29 0.22 -7.91
CA ILE A 232 5.71 0.57 -7.74
C ILE A 232 6.67 -0.60 -8.09
N GLY A 233 6.37 -1.39 -9.10
CA GLY A 233 7.35 -2.35 -9.64
C GLY A 233 6.76 -3.66 -10.13
N GLY A 234 7.57 -4.44 -10.85
CA GLY A 234 7.12 -5.60 -11.60
C GLY A 234 6.27 -6.58 -10.79
N HIS A 235 5.13 -6.95 -11.39
CA HIS A 235 4.18 -7.99 -10.95
C HIS A 235 4.84 -9.28 -10.46
N LYS A 236 5.96 -9.66 -11.09
CA LYS A 236 6.80 -10.79 -10.70
C LYS A 236 7.19 -10.72 -9.21
N TYR A 237 7.67 -9.56 -8.77
CA TYR A 237 8.20 -9.28 -7.43
C TYR A 237 7.14 -8.90 -6.39
N ALA A 238 5.84 -9.07 -6.69
CA ALA A 238 4.75 -8.66 -5.80
C ALA A 238 4.91 -9.19 -4.36
N GLY A 239 4.49 -8.35 -3.41
CA GLY A 239 5.24 -8.13 -2.17
C GLY A 239 6.23 -6.96 -2.31
N ASN A 240 5.87 -5.91 -3.06
CA ASN A 240 6.71 -4.75 -3.33
C ASN A 240 6.55 -3.69 -2.24
N ILE A 241 7.66 -3.28 -1.62
CA ILE A 241 7.71 -2.29 -0.53
C ILE A 241 8.84 -1.29 -0.79
N ILE A 242 8.64 -0.02 -0.42
CA ILE A 242 9.70 0.98 -0.30
C ILE A 242 9.76 1.45 1.15
N VAL A 243 10.95 1.52 1.72
CA VAL A 243 11.19 2.11 3.04
C VAL A 243 12.11 3.32 2.88
N PHE A 244 11.61 4.49 3.23
CA PHE A 244 12.41 5.70 3.39
C PHE A 244 12.71 5.96 4.86
N GLY A 245 13.89 6.48 5.15
CA GLY A 245 14.30 6.86 6.50
C GLY A 245 15.74 7.37 6.51
N SER A 246 16.14 8.02 7.60
CA SER A 246 17.54 8.41 7.82
C SER A 246 18.36 7.20 8.26
N ASN A 247 19.50 6.97 7.61
CA ASN A 247 20.50 6.01 8.04
C ASN A 247 21.30 6.53 9.25
N LEU A 248 22.24 5.72 9.77
CA LEU A 248 23.09 6.07 10.92
C LEU A 248 23.95 7.34 10.71
N ASN A 249 24.18 7.74 9.45
CA ASN A 249 24.93 8.95 9.09
C ASN A 249 24.01 10.18 8.93
N GLY A 250 22.70 10.04 9.13
CA GLY A 250 21.69 11.08 8.93
C GLY A 250 21.22 11.27 7.48
N GLU A 251 21.80 10.54 6.52
CA GLU A 251 21.39 10.58 5.11
C GLU A 251 20.08 9.82 4.90
N VAL A 252 19.15 10.39 4.15
CA VAL A 252 17.85 9.79 3.86
C VAL A 252 17.98 8.86 2.66
N THR A 253 17.77 7.56 2.89
CA THR A 253 17.78 6.54 1.83
C THR A 253 16.35 6.12 1.48
N GLY A 254 16.20 5.39 0.35
CA GLY A 254 14.94 4.81 -0.08
C GLY A 254 15.16 3.39 -0.60
N HIS A 255 15.06 2.39 0.28
CA HIS A 255 15.34 0.98 -0.06
C HIS A 255 14.08 0.27 -0.55
N TRP A 256 14.24 -0.51 -1.61
CA TRP A 256 13.16 -1.23 -2.27
C TRP A 256 13.27 -2.72 -1.95
N TYR A 257 12.13 -3.34 -1.66
CA TYR A 257 12.01 -4.75 -1.38
C TYR A 257 10.98 -5.41 -2.30
N GLY A 258 11.16 -6.70 -2.56
CA GLY A 258 10.27 -7.54 -3.36
C GLY A 258 10.14 -8.92 -2.76
N TYR A 259 9.07 -9.65 -3.13
CA TYR A 259 8.67 -10.92 -2.50
C TYR A 259 8.56 -10.88 -0.97
N VAL A 260 8.26 -9.71 -0.39
CA VAL A 260 7.97 -9.60 1.04
C VAL A 260 6.66 -10.33 1.32
N SER A 261 6.66 -11.25 2.29
CA SER A 261 5.49 -11.93 2.83
C SER A 261 5.17 -11.45 4.26
N PRO A 262 3.98 -11.77 4.82
CA PRO A 262 3.61 -11.46 6.20
C PRO A 262 4.67 -11.84 7.26
N GLU A 263 5.41 -12.92 7.02
CA GLU A 263 6.43 -13.49 7.90
C GLU A 263 7.74 -12.69 7.89
N ASP A 264 8.02 -11.94 6.82
CA ASP A 264 9.21 -11.09 6.73
C ASP A 264 9.02 -9.73 7.42
N VAL A 265 7.77 -9.31 7.66
CA VAL A 265 7.46 -7.97 8.19
C VAL A 265 8.14 -7.68 9.54
N PRO A 266 8.17 -8.61 10.53
CA PRO A 266 8.93 -8.43 11.75
C PRO A 266 10.43 -8.20 11.49
N VAL A 267 11.01 -8.89 10.50
CA VAL A 267 12.43 -8.74 10.13
C VAL A 267 12.71 -7.37 9.52
N LEU A 268 11.82 -6.85 8.68
CA LEU A 268 11.95 -5.49 8.13
C LEU A 268 11.80 -4.41 9.21
N LEU A 269 10.92 -4.61 10.19
CA LEU A 269 10.79 -3.71 11.34
C LEU A 269 12.05 -3.74 12.22
N GLU A 270 12.55 -4.93 12.58
CA GLU A 270 13.68 -5.06 13.50
C GLU A 270 15.03 -4.73 12.83
N GLN A 271 15.36 -5.38 11.71
CA GLN A 271 16.66 -5.22 11.06
C GLN A 271 16.74 -3.86 10.35
N HIS A 272 15.84 -3.58 9.42
CA HIS A 272 15.97 -2.35 8.63
C HIS A 272 15.55 -1.10 9.41
N ILE A 273 14.35 -1.08 10.00
CA ILE A 273 13.80 0.15 10.57
C ILE A 273 14.38 0.47 11.96
N VAL A 274 14.68 -0.54 12.79
CA VAL A 274 15.26 -0.32 14.13
C VAL A 274 16.79 -0.36 14.15
N LYS A 275 17.45 -1.29 13.44
CA LYS A 275 18.92 -1.39 13.43
C LYS A 275 19.61 -0.66 12.27
N GLY A 276 18.90 -0.34 11.19
CA GLY A 276 19.47 0.24 9.97
C GLY A 276 20.13 -0.80 9.04
N GLU A 277 19.86 -2.10 9.25
CA GLU A 277 20.48 -3.22 8.54
C GLU A 277 19.64 -3.65 7.32
N ILE A 278 20.27 -3.80 6.15
CA ILE A 278 19.54 -4.12 4.91
C ILE A 278 19.26 -5.62 4.80
N VAL A 279 17.97 -5.97 4.67
CA VAL A 279 17.46 -7.33 4.45
C VAL A 279 17.76 -7.79 3.01
N ASP A 280 19.01 -8.18 2.75
CA ASP A 280 19.54 -8.38 1.38
C ASP A 280 18.80 -9.43 0.54
N TRP A 281 18.19 -10.47 1.14
CA TRP A 281 17.47 -11.49 0.37
C TRP A 281 16.11 -11.03 -0.17
N LEU A 282 15.56 -9.93 0.35
CA LEU A 282 14.37 -9.25 -0.16
C LEU A 282 14.71 -7.97 -0.93
N TRP A 283 15.97 -7.54 -0.92
CA TRP A 283 16.36 -6.22 -1.40
C TRP A 283 16.48 -6.17 -2.93
N ARG A 284 15.81 -5.19 -3.54
CA ARG A 284 15.78 -4.93 -4.98
C ARG A 284 16.76 -3.87 -5.43
N GLY A 285 16.94 -2.84 -4.61
CA GLY A 285 17.68 -1.64 -4.99
C GLY A 285 17.45 -0.47 -4.03
N GLN A 286 18.04 0.68 -4.36
CA GLN A 286 17.96 1.89 -3.56
C GLN A 286 17.85 3.11 -4.48
N MET A 287 17.02 4.09 -4.10
CA MET A 287 16.98 5.40 -4.74
C MET A 287 18.37 6.02 -4.84
N GLY A 288 18.72 6.55 -6.01
CA GLY A 288 20.02 7.18 -6.28
C GLY A 288 21.14 6.25 -6.75
N LEU A 289 20.92 4.93 -6.88
CA LEU A 289 21.93 3.97 -7.37
C LEU A 289 21.58 3.40 -8.75
N SER A 290 22.57 3.24 -9.64
CA SER A 290 22.43 2.52 -10.91
C SER A 290 22.20 1.00 -10.71
N GLU A 291 21.83 0.26 -11.76
CA GLU A 291 21.68 -1.20 -11.71
C GLU A 291 22.98 -1.90 -11.26
N GLU A 292 24.13 -1.44 -11.76
CA GLU A 292 25.47 -1.94 -11.44
C GLU A 292 25.86 -1.60 -9.99
N GLU A 293 25.60 -0.37 -9.57
CA GLU A 293 25.84 0.08 -8.20
C GLU A 293 24.97 -0.67 -7.20
N GLN A 294 23.71 -0.95 -7.54
CA GLN A 294 22.81 -1.76 -6.72
C GLN A 294 23.38 -3.18 -6.52
N LYS A 295 23.74 -3.87 -7.61
CA LYS A 295 24.31 -5.23 -7.56
C LYS A 295 25.61 -5.26 -6.74
N LYS A 296 26.53 -4.32 -7.00
CA LYS A 296 27.80 -4.18 -6.27
C LYS A 296 27.58 -3.89 -4.78
N SER A 297 26.59 -3.07 -4.45
CA SER A 297 26.22 -2.72 -3.07
C SER A 297 25.72 -3.94 -2.28
N GLN A 298 24.89 -4.80 -2.89
CA GLN A 298 24.50 -6.08 -2.29
C GLN A 298 25.70 -7.03 -2.14
N GLU A 299 26.52 -7.18 -3.20
CA GLU A 299 27.68 -8.08 -3.15
C GLU A 299 28.63 -7.73 -1.99
N LEU A 300 28.93 -6.44 -1.81
CA LEU A 300 29.77 -5.96 -0.72
C LEU A 300 29.19 -6.27 0.67
N ARG A 301 27.87 -6.10 0.88
CA ARG A 301 27.21 -6.47 2.14
C ARG A 301 27.27 -7.97 2.40
N LEU A 302 26.99 -8.80 1.40
CA LEU A 302 27.07 -10.26 1.53
C LEU A 302 28.50 -10.74 1.84
N GLN A 303 29.52 -10.14 1.21
CA GLN A 303 30.93 -10.43 1.52
C GLN A 303 31.32 -10.01 2.94
N LEU A 304 30.80 -8.88 3.44
CA LEU A 304 31.05 -8.42 4.81
C LEU A 304 30.37 -9.33 5.84
N ASN A 305 29.09 -9.66 5.65
CA ASN A 305 28.36 -10.55 6.55
C ASN A 305 28.97 -11.96 6.56
N GLY A 306 29.43 -12.47 5.41
CA GLY A 306 30.19 -13.72 5.33
C GLY A 306 31.48 -13.69 6.17
N LYS A 307 32.24 -12.58 6.12
CA LYS A 307 33.45 -12.40 6.95
C LYS A 307 33.14 -12.27 8.43
N ILE A 308 32.11 -11.51 8.80
CA ILE A 308 31.67 -11.34 10.19
C ILE A 308 31.26 -12.70 10.79
N ASN A 309 30.46 -13.48 10.07
CA ASN A 309 30.06 -14.82 10.50
C ASN A 309 31.29 -15.74 10.68
N VAL A 310 32.28 -15.70 9.79
CA VAL A 310 33.51 -16.50 9.93
C VAL A 310 34.33 -16.05 11.16
N VAL A 311 34.46 -14.76 11.41
CA VAL A 311 35.17 -14.24 12.60
C VAL A 311 34.44 -14.62 13.89
N GLN A 312 33.12 -14.46 13.96
CA GLN A 312 32.30 -14.85 15.11
C GLN A 312 32.42 -16.36 15.39
N ASN A 313 32.36 -17.21 14.37
CA ASN A 313 32.60 -18.66 14.52
C ASN A 313 34.01 -18.98 15.05
N ILE A 314 35.05 -18.24 14.64
CA ILE A 314 36.42 -18.41 15.15
C ILE A 314 36.54 -17.93 16.62
N GLU A 315 35.88 -16.84 16.98
CA GLU A 315 35.86 -16.33 18.36
C GLU A 315 35.07 -17.26 19.29
N GLU A 316 33.92 -17.77 18.87
CA GLU A 316 33.11 -18.74 19.61
C GLU A 316 33.84 -20.09 19.76
N LEU A 317 34.50 -20.57 18.71
CA LEU A 317 35.34 -21.77 18.75
C LEU A 317 36.54 -21.58 19.70
N THR A 318 37.22 -20.43 19.66
CA THR A 318 38.34 -20.16 20.58
C THR A 318 37.91 -19.89 22.02
N GLN A 319 36.69 -19.40 22.26
CA GLN A 319 36.10 -19.37 23.61
C GLN A 319 35.77 -20.78 24.10
N THR A 320 35.23 -21.65 23.23
CA THR A 320 34.96 -23.07 23.54
C THR A 320 36.23 -23.81 23.93
N PHE A 321 37.30 -23.71 23.13
CA PHE A 321 38.62 -24.30 23.46
C PHE A 321 39.22 -23.77 24.77
N LYS A 322 39.03 -22.48 25.09
CA LYS A 322 39.49 -21.91 26.39
C LYS A 322 38.70 -22.50 27.56
N ASN A 323 37.39 -22.70 27.40
CA ASN A 323 36.53 -23.29 28.44
C ASN A 323 36.80 -24.79 28.67
N GLU A 324 37.13 -25.55 27.62
CA GLU A 324 37.59 -26.95 27.76
C GLU A 324 38.96 -27.03 28.45
N THR A 325 39.88 -26.13 28.11
CA THR A 325 41.21 -26.08 28.75
C THR A 325 41.09 -25.78 30.26
N LEU A 326 40.12 -24.94 30.67
CA LEU A 326 39.83 -24.63 32.07
C LEU A 326 39.15 -25.78 32.84
N THR A 327 38.37 -26.63 32.18
CA THR A 327 37.77 -27.81 32.83
C THR A 327 38.74 -28.98 32.98
N VAL A 328 39.67 -29.17 32.03
CA VAL A 328 40.76 -30.19 32.16
C VAL A 328 41.73 -29.83 33.28
N ALA A 329 42.06 -28.55 33.45
CA ALA A 329 42.96 -28.07 34.52
C ALA A 329 42.43 -28.27 35.96
N ARG A 330 41.13 -28.59 36.14
CA ARG A 330 40.50 -28.74 37.47
C ARG A 330 40.31 -30.20 37.91
N ARG A 331 40.87 -31.20 37.20
CA ARG A 331 40.63 -32.63 37.47
C ARG A 331 41.86 -33.46 37.86
N SER A 332 43.04 -32.86 38.06
CA SER A 332 44.30 -33.56 38.32
C SER A 332 44.83 -33.44 39.77
N GLN A 333 43.98 -33.69 40.77
CA GLN A 333 44.42 -34.01 42.14
C GLN A 333 43.43 -34.95 42.86
N VAL A 334 43.66 -36.27 42.79
CA VAL A 334 43.56 -37.24 43.92
C VAL A 334 44.53 -38.40 43.59
N GLU A 335 45.18 -38.93 44.63
CA GLU A 335 46.30 -39.88 44.53
C GLU A 335 45.92 -41.35 44.24
N VAL A 336 46.97 -42.10 43.90
CA VAL A 336 46.99 -43.56 43.73
C VAL A 336 46.93 -44.28 45.08
N MET A 337 46.11 -45.33 45.20
CA MET A 337 46.46 -46.49 46.04
C MET A 337 45.93 -47.78 45.42
N ALA A 338 46.72 -48.85 45.49
CA ALA A 338 46.47 -50.13 44.83
C ALA A 338 46.11 -51.25 45.82
N CYS A 339 45.31 -52.22 45.38
CA CYS A 339 45.38 -53.62 45.83
C CYS A 339 44.69 -54.56 44.83
N CYS A 340 45.23 -55.77 44.67
CA CYS A 340 44.75 -56.80 43.74
C CYS A 340 44.11 -57.99 44.49
N THR A 341 43.07 -58.63 43.94
CA THR A 341 43.16 -60.06 43.50
C THR A 341 41.88 -60.65 42.85
N LYS A 342 42.11 -61.30 41.69
CA LYS A 342 41.55 -62.57 41.16
C LYS A 342 40.03 -62.86 40.98
N ASN A 343 39.78 -63.37 39.75
CA ASN A 343 38.86 -64.44 39.31
C ASN A 343 37.37 -64.13 39.04
N GLY A 344 36.89 -64.61 37.88
CA GLY A 344 35.48 -64.96 37.62
C GLY A 344 34.93 -64.44 36.28
N ASP A 345 34.68 -65.35 35.33
CA ASP A 345 34.08 -65.01 34.03
C ASP A 345 32.60 -64.63 34.13
N SER A 346 32.13 -63.68 33.33
CA SER A 346 30.95 -63.85 32.44
C SER A 346 30.63 -62.57 31.64
N TYR A 347 30.04 -62.79 30.47
CA TYR A 347 29.60 -61.74 29.54
C TYR A 347 28.27 -61.10 29.99
N CYS A 348 28.11 -59.79 29.78
CA CYS A 348 26.85 -59.22 29.25
C CYS A 348 27.00 -57.72 28.93
N CYS A 349 26.80 -57.35 27.66
CA CYS A 349 26.53 -55.97 27.26
C CYS A 349 25.05 -55.84 26.90
N GLN A 350 24.34 -54.84 27.48
CA GLN A 350 23.48 -53.91 26.71
C GLN A 350 22.87 -52.80 27.58
N ASN A 351 22.98 -51.57 27.08
CA ASN A 351 22.12 -50.38 27.22
C ASN A 351 21.46 -49.99 28.56
N PRO A 352 21.40 -48.67 28.80
CA PRO A 352 20.15 -48.04 29.26
C PRO A 352 19.59 -47.05 28.23
N VAL A 353 18.25 -47.02 28.16
CA VAL A 353 17.44 -46.00 27.47
C VAL A 353 16.92 -45.00 28.51
N LEU A 354 16.76 -43.74 28.10
CA LEU A 354 16.01 -42.61 28.69
C LEU A 354 15.26 -42.82 30.03
N PRO A 355 15.42 -41.91 31.01
CA PRO A 355 14.38 -41.63 31.99
C PRO A 355 13.35 -40.61 31.44
N GLY A 356 12.07 -40.89 31.67
CA GLY A 356 10.95 -40.01 31.29
C GLY A 356 10.55 -38.98 32.37
N LYS A 357 9.47 -38.25 32.07
CA LYS A 357 8.84 -37.22 32.92
C LYS A 357 8.54 -37.68 34.36
N LEU A 358 8.58 -36.72 35.28
CA LEU A 358 7.76 -36.74 36.50
C LEU A 358 7.14 -35.35 36.71
N ASP A 359 5.81 -35.27 36.77
CA ASP A 359 5.08 -34.07 37.21
C ASP A 359 5.00 -34.03 38.74
N TYR A 360 5.05 -32.83 39.35
CA TYR A 360 4.40 -32.56 40.64
C TYR A 360 4.06 -31.06 40.79
N ASN A 361 2.81 -30.78 41.14
CA ASN A 361 2.36 -29.47 41.64
C ASN A 361 2.50 -29.42 43.17
N LEU A 362 2.81 -28.24 43.73
CA LEU A 362 2.19 -27.80 44.99
C LEU A 362 2.25 -26.28 45.19
N ASP A 363 1.22 -25.75 45.87
CA ASP A 363 0.97 -24.34 46.20
C ASP A 363 1.99 -23.68 47.16
N GLY A 364 1.98 -22.34 47.18
CA GLY A 364 2.75 -21.52 48.14
C GLY A 364 2.50 -20.00 48.04
N ASN A 365 1.29 -19.54 48.35
CA ASN A 365 0.83 -18.14 48.27
C ASN A 365 1.44 -17.21 49.36
N VAL A 366 1.58 -15.91 49.08
CA VAL A 366 1.18 -14.72 49.90
C VAL A 366 1.90 -13.44 49.41
N GLY A 367 1.17 -12.33 49.23
CA GLY A 367 1.81 -11.00 49.11
C GLY A 367 1.07 -9.88 48.35
N ALA A 368 -0.26 -9.76 48.45
CA ALA A 368 -1.01 -8.71 47.73
C ALA A 368 -1.02 -7.34 48.45
N ALA A 369 -0.95 -6.25 47.68
CA ALA A 369 -1.34 -4.90 48.09
C ALA A 369 -2.31 -4.29 47.05
N LYS A 370 -3.28 -3.50 47.51
CA LYS A 370 -4.53 -3.21 46.80
C LYS A 370 -4.91 -1.72 46.93
N VAL A 371 -5.19 -1.06 45.80
CA VAL A 371 -5.85 0.26 45.71
C VAL A 371 -6.79 0.22 44.50
N THR A 372 -8.01 -0.31 44.67
CA THR A 372 -9.30 0.41 44.59
C THR A 372 -9.56 1.22 43.32
N ALA A 373 -10.49 0.70 42.51
CA ALA A 373 -11.23 1.42 41.49
C ALA A 373 -12.41 2.20 42.10
N GLN A 374 -12.90 3.22 41.39
CA GLN A 374 -14.22 3.80 41.59
C GLN A 374 -15.10 3.52 40.36
N ASN A 375 -16.38 3.22 40.62
CA ASN A 375 -17.42 3.10 39.60
C ASN A 375 -17.89 4.49 39.17
N GLU A 376 -18.27 4.65 37.90
CA GLU A 376 -19.46 5.43 37.55
C GLU A 376 -20.33 4.63 36.56
N ASN A 377 -21.64 4.86 36.63
CA ASN A 377 -22.64 4.04 35.96
C ASN A 377 -23.05 4.63 34.59
N ASN A 378 -23.39 3.71 33.68
CA ASN A 378 -24.54 3.75 32.78
C ASN A 378 -25.37 5.06 32.74
N ASP A 379 -25.66 5.54 31.53
CA ASP A 379 -27.07 5.64 31.15
C ASP A 379 -27.31 5.50 29.63
N LYS A 380 -28.23 4.58 29.28
CA LYS A 380 -28.67 4.30 27.91
C LYS A 380 -30.09 4.81 27.77
N LEU A 381 -30.30 5.96 27.15
CA LEU A 381 -31.66 6.49 26.95
C LEU A 381 -32.36 5.74 25.80
N ASN A 382 -33.13 4.72 26.18
CA ASN A 382 -34.09 4.07 25.30
C ASN A 382 -35.42 4.85 25.37
N SER A 383 -35.80 5.55 24.30
CA SER A 383 -37.16 6.12 24.17
C SER A 383 -37.99 5.30 23.18
N GLY A 384 -38.81 4.39 23.69
CA GLY A 384 -39.77 3.65 22.88
C GLY A 384 -41.07 4.42 22.71
N ILE A 385 -41.50 4.67 21.47
CA ILE A 385 -42.87 5.08 21.15
C ILE A 385 -43.59 3.88 20.53
N ARG A 386 -44.68 3.45 21.17
CA ARG A 386 -45.60 2.44 20.62
C ARG A 386 -46.72 3.12 19.82
N SER A 387 -46.76 2.83 18.52
CA SER A 387 -47.97 2.83 17.69
C SER A 387 -47.69 1.81 16.60
N GLY A 388 -48.46 0.73 16.43
CA GLY A 388 -49.92 0.72 16.29
C GLY A 388 -50.17 0.23 14.87
N GLU A 389 -50.69 -0.99 14.70
CA GLU A 389 -50.74 -1.65 13.40
C GLU A 389 -51.63 -0.90 12.39
N GLY A 390 -51.11 -0.77 11.16
CA GLY A 390 -51.84 -0.22 10.02
C GLY A 390 -51.21 -0.73 8.73
N ALA A 391 -51.71 -1.84 8.21
CA ALA A 391 -51.17 -2.48 7.02
C ALA A 391 -51.35 -1.60 5.78
N GLY A 392 -50.25 -1.04 5.28
CA GLY A 392 -50.21 -0.25 4.04
C GLY A 392 -48.87 -0.42 3.33
N THR A 393 -48.88 -1.10 2.19
CA THR A 393 -47.68 -1.44 1.39
C THR A 393 -47.09 -0.21 0.69
N ARG A 394 -46.36 0.64 1.45
CA ARG A 394 -45.46 1.62 0.85
C ARG A 394 -44.23 0.91 0.29
N LYS A 395 -44.10 0.91 -1.05
CA LYS A 395 -42.82 0.64 -1.72
C LYS A 395 -41.78 1.66 -1.22
N VAL A 396 -40.81 1.19 -0.44
CA VAL A 396 -39.57 1.93 -0.24
C VAL A 396 -38.77 1.79 -1.54
N CYS A 397 -38.64 2.87 -2.30
CA CYS A 397 -37.65 2.91 -3.37
C CYS A 397 -36.26 2.78 -2.72
N ALA A 398 -35.44 1.87 -3.23
CA ALA A 398 -34.02 1.86 -2.87
C ALA A 398 -33.43 3.25 -3.17
N MET A 399 -32.72 3.83 -2.20
CA MET A 399 -31.96 5.03 -2.49
C MET A 399 -30.87 4.69 -3.52
N PRO A 400 -30.69 5.53 -4.56
CA PRO A 400 -29.69 5.26 -5.56
C PRO A 400 -28.29 5.44 -4.95
N THR A 401 -27.39 4.51 -5.27
CA THR A 401 -26.07 4.35 -4.62
C THR A 401 -25.11 5.54 -4.76
N TRP A 402 -25.41 6.51 -5.63
CA TRP A 402 -24.61 7.75 -5.74
C TRP A 402 -24.72 8.66 -4.51
N PHE A 403 -25.72 8.46 -3.64
CA PHE A 403 -25.81 9.20 -2.37
C PHE A 403 -24.78 8.74 -1.32
N GLU A 404 -24.18 7.55 -1.49
CA GLU A 404 -23.11 7.03 -0.63
C GLU A 404 -21.71 7.55 -1.02
N SER A 405 -21.59 8.25 -2.17
CA SER A 405 -20.32 8.78 -2.68
C SER A 405 -20.20 10.30 -2.58
N TRP A 406 -20.98 10.95 -1.71
CA TRP A 406 -20.94 12.40 -1.52
C TRP A 406 -19.96 12.78 -0.40
N GLU A 407 -18.95 13.58 -0.74
CA GLU A 407 -18.01 14.13 0.25
C GLU A 407 -18.68 15.30 1.03
N ARG A 408 -18.05 15.75 2.12
CA ARG A 408 -18.61 16.84 2.95
C ARG A 408 -18.68 18.16 2.17
N GLU A 409 -17.76 18.31 1.23
CA GLU A 409 -17.60 19.45 0.34
C GLU A 409 -18.70 19.44 -0.73
N ASP A 410 -19.06 18.27 -1.26
CA ASP A 410 -20.16 18.08 -2.22
C ASP A 410 -21.52 18.39 -1.58
N THR A 411 -21.75 17.92 -0.34
CA THR A 411 -22.98 18.26 0.41
C THR A 411 -23.10 19.77 0.65
N PHE A 412 -22.02 20.47 0.97
CA PHE A 412 -22.04 21.94 1.09
C PHE A 412 -22.24 22.64 -0.26
N ALA A 413 -21.61 22.18 -1.34
CA ALA A 413 -21.79 22.74 -2.68
C ALA A 413 -23.25 22.59 -3.16
N ALA A 414 -23.86 21.41 -2.97
CA ALA A 414 -25.26 21.17 -3.29
C ALA A 414 -26.21 22.05 -2.46
N LEU A 415 -25.96 22.18 -1.14
CA LEU A 415 -26.72 23.10 -0.27
C LEU A 415 -26.62 24.55 -0.74
N ALA A 416 -25.44 25.02 -1.14
CA ALA A 416 -25.26 26.38 -1.66
C ALA A 416 -26.08 26.63 -2.94
N VAL A 417 -26.11 25.67 -3.88
CA VAL A 417 -26.91 25.75 -5.11
C VAL A 417 -28.42 25.78 -4.79
N VAL A 418 -28.88 24.94 -3.86
CA VAL A 418 -30.29 24.92 -3.43
C VAL A 418 -30.69 26.24 -2.76
N CYS A 419 -29.85 26.78 -1.87
CA CYS A 419 -30.10 28.07 -1.22
C CYS A 419 -30.11 29.24 -2.22
N ALA A 420 -29.22 29.23 -3.22
CA ALA A 420 -29.21 30.22 -4.29
C ALA A 420 -30.50 30.17 -5.14
N ALA A 421 -30.92 28.97 -5.56
CA ALA A 421 -32.16 28.77 -6.30
C ALA A 421 -33.41 29.20 -5.50
N ALA A 422 -33.47 28.88 -4.20
CA ALA A 422 -34.54 29.33 -3.32
C ALA A 422 -34.57 30.86 -3.17
N SER A 423 -33.40 31.50 -3.04
CA SER A 423 -33.27 32.96 -2.95
C SER A 423 -33.78 33.66 -4.23
N VAL A 424 -33.44 33.13 -5.41
CA VAL A 424 -33.96 33.62 -6.70
C VAL A 424 -35.47 33.43 -6.80
N ALA A 425 -36.01 32.29 -6.39
CA ALA A 425 -37.45 32.03 -6.40
C ALA A 425 -38.23 32.98 -5.46
N ILE A 426 -37.70 33.26 -4.28
CA ILE A 426 -38.27 34.23 -3.33
C ILE A 426 -38.24 35.64 -3.93
N ALA A 427 -37.09 36.08 -4.46
CA ALA A 427 -36.95 37.39 -5.09
C ALA A 427 -37.92 37.57 -6.28
N TYR A 428 -38.08 36.54 -7.12
CA TYR A 428 -39.05 36.53 -8.21
C TYR A 428 -40.50 36.58 -7.72
N SER A 429 -40.83 35.89 -6.63
CA SER A 429 -42.16 35.94 -6.02
C SER A 429 -42.49 37.34 -5.47
N CYS A 430 -41.54 37.97 -4.76
CA CYS A 430 -41.67 39.36 -4.29
C CYS A 430 -41.84 40.34 -5.46
N TYR A 431 -41.04 40.21 -6.53
CA TYR A 431 -41.19 41.02 -7.73
C TYR A 431 -42.56 40.85 -8.40
N LYS A 432 -43.11 39.62 -8.40
CA LYS A 432 -44.44 39.32 -8.93
C LYS A 432 -45.59 39.84 -8.04
N GLN A 433 -45.36 40.04 -6.74
CA GLN A 433 -46.35 40.64 -5.82
C GLN A 433 -46.33 42.18 -5.82
N LEU A 434 -45.25 42.79 -6.31
CA LEU A 434 -45.10 44.25 -6.44
C LEU A 434 -45.64 44.80 -7.78
N ARG A 435 -46.32 43.96 -8.58
CA ARG A 435 -46.83 44.28 -9.92
C ARG A 435 -48.26 43.78 -10.11
#